data_AF-A0A3C1YVX3-F1
#
_entry.id   AF-A0A3C1YVX3-F1
#
_cell.length_a   1.000
_cell.length_b   1.000
_cell.length_c   1.000
_cell.angle_alpha   90.00
_cell.angle_beta   90.00
_cell.angle_gamma   90.00
#
_symmetry.space_group_name_H-M   'P 1'
#
loop_
_entity.id
_entity.type
_entity.pdbx_description
1 polymer ?
#
loop_
_entity_poly.entity_id
_entity_poly.type
_entity_poly.pdbx_seq_one_letter_code
_entity_poly.pdbx_strand_id
1 'polypeptide(L)'
;MAFNQVGDFWLAPGESTRIHLALGGLINEVEWGGHDFGAQWIMADGVGINPVRLMVSEHTKEKKPIRRRPGSPSPIVYSVTVTNIGEELAHFTIQGGGNV
;
A
#
# COMPACT_ATOMS: atom_id res chain seq x y z
N MET A 1 14.88 2.79 1.55
CA MET A 1 13.47 3.00 1.18
C MET A 1 13.06 1.84 0.29
N ALA A 2 11.93 1.19 0.58
CA ALA A 2 11.50 -0.05 -0.07
C ALA A 2 10.61 0.22 -1.30
N PHE A 3 9.65 1.14 -1.15
CA PHE A 3 8.85 1.68 -2.26
C PHE A 3 8.46 3.12 -1.96
N ASN A 4 8.24 3.92 -3.01
CA ASN A 4 8.02 5.36 -2.91
C ASN A 4 6.92 5.80 -3.89
N GLN A 5 6.06 6.72 -3.45
CA GLN A 5 5.01 7.33 -4.26
C GLN A 5 4.17 6.32 -5.07
N VAL A 6 3.74 5.24 -4.41
CA VAL A 6 2.96 4.18 -5.05
C VAL A 6 1.47 4.49 -4.98
N GLY A 7 0.81 4.40 -6.13
CA GLY A 7 -0.63 4.62 -6.28
C GLY A 7 -1.01 6.10 -6.37
N ASP A 8 -2.30 6.34 -6.59
CA ASP A 8 -2.92 7.67 -6.68
C ASP A 8 -4.30 7.57 -6.02
N PHE A 9 -4.39 7.96 -4.75
CA PHE A 9 -5.56 7.68 -3.91
C PHE A 9 -6.26 8.96 -3.46
N TRP A 10 -7.58 8.89 -3.45
CA TRP A 10 -8.47 9.96 -3.02
C TRP A 10 -9.44 9.40 -1.98
N LEU A 11 -9.59 10.08 -0.84
CA LEU A 11 -10.52 9.70 0.23
C LEU A 11 -11.30 10.91 0.71
N ALA A 12 -12.63 10.83 0.72
CA ALA A 12 -13.46 11.85 1.37
C ALA A 12 -13.29 11.82 2.90
N PRO A 13 -13.68 12.87 3.63
CA PRO A 13 -13.61 12.91 5.09
C PRO A 13 -14.31 11.71 5.74
N GLY A 14 -13.61 11.01 6.63
CA GLY A 14 -14.11 9.82 7.33
C GLY A 14 -14.09 8.52 6.51
N GLU A 15 -13.77 8.57 5.22
CA GLU A 15 -13.62 7.36 4.40
C GLU A 15 -12.33 6.61 4.73
N SER A 16 -12.37 5.30 4.50
CA SER A 16 -11.21 4.43 4.62
C SER A 16 -11.10 3.51 3.43
N THR A 17 -9.88 3.16 3.06
CA THR A 17 -9.59 2.17 2.02
C THR A 17 -8.47 1.25 2.46
N ARG A 18 -8.60 -0.04 2.12
CA ARG A 18 -7.54 -1.02 2.32
C ARG A 18 -6.75 -1.14 1.03
N ILE A 19 -5.47 -0.80 1.12
CA ILE A 19 -4.54 -0.81 -0.01
C ILE A 19 -3.70 -2.07 0.10
N HIS A 20 -3.66 -2.83 -0.99
CA HIS A 20 -2.78 -3.98 -1.17
C HIS A 20 -1.65 -3.58 -2.11
N LEU A 21 -0.40 -3.83 -1.69
CA LEU A 21 0.82 -3.46 -2.40
C LEU A 21 1.71 -4.67 -2.53
N ALA A 22 2.19 -4.96 -3.73
CA ALA A 22 3.11 -6.08 -3.91
C ALA A 22 4.16 -5.96 -5.06
N LEU A 23 4.20 -5.04 -6.03
CA LEU A 23 5.10 -4.97 -7.25
C LEU A 23 5.45 -6.24 -8.11
N GLY A 24 4.77 -6.44 -9.28
CA GLY A 24 4.80 -7.62 -10.20
C GLY A 24 3.46 -8.42 -10.43
N GLY A 25 2.80 -8.31 -11.58
CA GLY A 25 1.39 -8.74 -11.77
C GLY A 25 1.00 -10.17 -11.31
N LEU A 26 -0.03 -10.26 -10.45
CA LEU A 26 -0.91 -11.43 -10.37
C LEU A 26 -1.99 -11.27 -11.46
N ILE A 27 -2.23 -12.34 -12.21
CA ILE A 27 -3.12 -12.31 -13.39
C ILE A 27 -4.51 -11.74 -13.01
N ASN A 28 -4.93 -10.70 -13.75
CA ASN A 28 -6.24 -10.03 -13.70
C ASN A 28 -6.53 -9.09 -12.51
N GLU A 29 -5.54 -8.73 -11.71
CA GLU A 29 -5.65 -7.65 -10.71
C GLU A 29 -4.55 -6.61 -10.97
N VAL A 30 -4.91 -5.32 -11.04
CA VAL A 30 -3.94 -4.21 -11.09
C VAL A 30 -3.36 -4.07 -9.69
N GLU A 31 -2.57 -5.05 -9.27
CA GLU A 31 -2.21 -5.14 -7.86
C GLU A 31 -0.80 -4.67 -7.53
N TRP A 32 0.16 -4.44 -8.43
CA TRP A 32 1.58 -4.43 -8.06
C TRP A 32 1.86 -5.77 -7.30
N GLY A 33 2.52 -6.82 -7.80
CA GLY A 33 2.80 -8.09 -7.04
C GLY A 33 4.21 -8.72 -6.82
N GLY A 34 4.48 -9.15 -5.60
CA GLY A 34 5.22 -10.36 -5.29
C GLY A 34 6.69 -10.35 -4.90
N HIS A 35 7.44 -9.26 -5.03
CA HIS A 35 8.80 -9.25 -4.47
C HIS A 35 8.80 -8.64 -3.05
N ASP A 36 9.57 -9.24 -2.13
CA ASP A 36 9.76 -8.66 -0.79
C ASP A 36 10.78 -7.51 -0.88
N PHE A 37 10.33 -6.27 -0.70
CA PHE A 37 11.21 -5.10 -0.69
C PHE A 37 11.77 -4.78 0.71
N GLY A 38 11.58 -5.68 1.68
CA GLY A 38 12.06 -5.49 3.04
C GLY A 38 11.36 -4.35 3.78
N ALA A 39 10.19 -3.90 3.31
CA ALA A 39 9.42 -2.89 4.03
C ALA A 39 8.99 -3.44 5.41
N GLN A 40 9.25 -2.64 6.44
CA GLN A 40 8.86 -2.87 7.84
C GLN A 40 7.77 -1.88 8.27
N TRP A 41 7.70 -0.72 7.62
CA TRP A 41 6.67 0.29 7.83
C TRP A 41 6.10 0.75 6.49
N ILE A 42 4.87 1.27 6.55
CA ILE A 42 4.13 1.84 5.42
C ILE A 42 3.54 3.17 5.90
N MET A 43 3.59 4.20 5.07
CA MET A 43 2.98 5.51 5.36
C MET A 43 2.15 5.97 4.20
N ALA A 44 1.13 6.77 4.50
CA ALA A 44 0.39 7.53 3.50
C ALA A 44 0.98 8.95 3.45
N ASP A 45 1.47 9.32 2.26
CA ASP A 45 2.10 10.62 2.02
C ASP A 45 1.13 11.51 1.24
N GLY A 46 0.71 12.60 1.86
CA GLY A 46 -0.23 13.56 1.27
C GLY A 46 0.38 14.24 0.04
N VAL A 47 -0.41 14.36 -1.02
CA VAL A 47 -0.01 15.06 -2.24
C VAL A 47 -0.68 16.43 -2.27
N GLY A 48 0.11 17.48 -2.53
CA GLY A 48 -0.37 18.86 -2.61
C GLY A 48 0.04 19.73 -1.44
N ILE A 49 -0.61 20.90 -1.32
CA ILE A 49 -0.20 21.99 -0.41
C ILE A 49 -1.01 21.97 0.91
N ASN A 50 -2.23 21.42 0.90
CA ASN A 50 -3.06 21.36 2.10
C ASN A 50 -2.57 20.26 3.05
N PRO A 51 -2.62 20.48 4.38
CA PRO A 51 -2.24 19.47 5.35
C PRO A 51 -3.26 18.32 5.31
N VAL A 52 -2.91 17.26 4.61
CA VAL A 52 -3.66 16.01 4.56
C VAL A 52 -3.55 15.31 5.91
N ARG A 53 -4.67 14.96 6.53
CA ARG A 53 -4.71 14.24 7.83
C ARG A 53 -5.13 12.79 7.61
N LEU A 54 -4.16 11.89 7.57
CA LEU A 54 -4.39 10.46 7.35
C LEU A 54 -3.97 9.64 8.56
N MET A 55 -4.81 8.67 8.91
CA MET A 55 -4.45 7.62 9.84
C MET A 55 -4.11 6.37 9.04
N VAL A 56 -2.99 5.75 9.39
CA VAL A 56 -2.52 4.51 8.78
C VAL A 56 -2.59 3.40 9.84
N SER A 57 -3.23 2.29 9.52
CA SER A 57 -3.49 1.20 10.46
C SER A 57 -3.49 -0.17 9.77
N GLU A 58 -3.61 -1.23 10.58
CA GLU A 58 -3.81 -2.62 10.10
C GLU A 58 -2.75 -3.11 9.10
N HIS A 59 -1.49 -2.77 9.37
CA HIS A 59 -0.35 -3.20 8.57
C HIS A 59 -0.25 -4.73 8.56
N THR A 60 -0.24 -5.32 7.37
CA THR A 60 0.05 -6.73 7.18
C THR A 60 1.13 -6.94 6.12
N LYS A 61 1.85 -8.04 6.26
CA LYS A 61 2.83 -8.54 5.29
C LYS A 61 2.66 -10.04 5.21
N GLU A 62 2.19 -10.54 4.07
CA GLU A 62 1.83 -11.95 3.91
C GLU A 62 2.41 -12.56 2.63
N LYS A 63 2.72 -13.86 2.68
CA LYS A 63 3.05 -14.66 1.49
C LYS A 63 1.75 -15.17 0.87
N LYS A 64 1.30 -14.61 -0.24
CA LYS A 64 0.14 -15.14 -0.97
C LYS A 64 0.55 -16.27 -1.92
N PRO A 65 -0.15 -17.42 -1.97
CA PRO A 65 0.20 -18.50 -2.88
C PRO A 65 -0.24 -18.21 -4.33
N ILE A 66 0.65 -18.39 -5.31
CA ILE A 66 0.25 -18.37 -6.74
C ILE A 66 -0.32 -19.74 -7.12
N ARG A 67 -1.64 -19.88 -7.14
CA ARG A 67 -2.31 -21.15 -7.48
C ARG A 67 -2.00 -21.68 -8.90
N ARG A 68 -1.58 -20.82 -9.83
CA ARG A 68 -1.45 -21.15 -11.26
C ARG A 68 -0.07 -21.66 -11.70
N ARG A 69 0.96 -21.62 -10.84
CA ARG A 69 2.32 -22.09 -11.18
C ARG A 69 2.98 -22.77 -9.97
N PRO A 70 2.80 -24.09 -9.80
CA PRO A 70 3.52 -24.86 -8.79
C PRO A 70 5.04 -24.62 -8.92
N GLY A 71 5.71 -24.32 -7.81
CA GLY A 71 7.15 -24.02 -7.77
C GLY A 71 7.56 -22.57 -8.07
N SER A 72 6.60 -21.68 -8.41
CA SER A 72 6.90 -20.23 -8.46
C SER A 72 6.99 -19.64 -7.05
N PRO A 73 7.89 -18.68 -6.81
CA PRO A 73 7.97 -18.00 -5.52
C PRO A 73 6.63 -17.32 -5.19
N SER A 74 6.13 -17.55 -3.98
CA SER A 74 4.90 -16.91 -3.48
C SER A 74 5.11 -15.40 -3.34
N PRO A 75 4.24 -14.56 -3.91
CA PRO A 75 4.31 -13.13 -3.78
C PRO A 75 4.21 -12.68 -2.32
N ILE A 76 5.01 -11.69 -1.93
CA ILE A 76 4.75 -10.92 -0.71
C ILE A 76 3.73 -9.83 -1.01
N VAL A 77 2.68 -9.77 -0.21
CA VAL A 77 1.70 -8.69 -0.22
C VAL A 77 1.76 -7.93 1.08
N TYR A 78 2.03 -6.63 0.97
CA TYR A 78 1.85 -5.68 2.05
C TYR A 78 0.43 -5.14 1.96
N SER A 79 -0.26 -5.02 3.09
CA SER A 79 -1.54 -4.33 3.13
C SER A 79 -1.55 -3.29 4.23
N VAL A 80 -2.31 -2.22 4.00
CA VAL A 80 -2.49 -1.17 4.96
C VAL A 80 -3.88 -0.57 4.80
N THR A 81 -4.51 -0.21 5.91
CA THR A 81 -5.75 0.55 5.91
C THR A 81 -5.39 2.02 6.09
N VAL A 82 -5.88 2.87 5.19
CA VAL A 82 -5.72 4.32 5.29
C VAL A 82 -7.09 4.95 5.47
N THR A 83 -7.20 5.80 6.49
CA THR A 83 -8.43 6.54 6.81
C THR A 83 -8.14 8.03 6.73
N ASN A 84 -9.01 8.77 6.04
CA ASN A 84 -8.99 10.22 6.10
C ASN A 84 -9.66 10.70 7.40
N ILE A 85 -8.85 11.20 8.33
CA ILE A 85 -9.30 11.75 9.62
C ILE A 85 -9.33 13.29 9.60
N GLY A 86 -9.17 13.90 8.41
CA GLY A 86 -9.33 15.32 8.17
C GLY A 86 -10.76 15.71 7.81
N GLU A 87 -10.95 17.00 7.59
CA GLU A 87 -12.24 17.60 7.21
C GLU A 87 -12.36 17.83 5.69
N GLU A 88 -11.27 17.68 4.94
CA GLU A 88 -11.20 17.90 3.49
C GLU A 88 -10.91 16.59 2.74
N LEU A 89 -11.15 16.59 1.43
CA LEU A 89 -10.75 15.51 0.52
C LEU A 89 -9.22 15.33 0.57
N ALA A 90 -8.78 14.10 0.87
CA ALA A 90 -7.36 13.77 0.96
C ALA A 90 -6.87 13.15 -0.35
N HIS A 91 -5.82 13.73 -0.93
CA HIS A 91 -5.03 13.15 -2.03
C HIS A 91 -3.72 12.61 -1.45
N PHE A 92 -3.38 11.35 -1.71
CA PHE A 92 -2.16 10.75 -1.18
C PHE A 92 -1.59 9.62 -2.03
N THR A 93 -0.32 9.32 -1.78
CA THR A 93 0.39 8.13 -2.27
C THR A 93 0.87 7.29 -1.09
N ILE A 94 1.35 6.08 -1.36
CA ILE A 94 1.91 5.20 -0.33
C ILE A 94 3.43 5.10 -0.46
N GLN A 95 4.10 5.16 0.69
CA GLN A 95 5.54 4.96 0.82
C GLN A 95 5.81 3.86 1.84
N GLY A 96 6.94 3.17 1.68
CA GLY A 96 7.35 2.11 2.58
C GLY A 96 8.85 2.03 2.71
N GLY A 97 9.30 1.63 3.89
CA GLY A 97 10.72 1.49 4.18
C GLY A 97 10.96 0.49 5.29
N GLY A 98 12.23 0.21 5.53
CA GLY A 98 12.70 -0.67 6.59
C GLY A 98 14.11 -0.25 6.98
N ASN A 99 14.55 -0.68 8.16
CA ASN A 99 15.94 -0.52 8.55
C ASN A 99 16.82 -1.33 7.60
N VAL A 100 17.76 -0.64 6.96
CA VAL A 100 18.90 -1.23 6.25
C VAL A 100 19.87 -1.85 7.25
#